data_AF-D1C6N5-F1
#
_entry.id   AF-D1C6N5-F1
#
_cell.length_a   1.000
_cell.length_b   1.000
_cell.length_c   1.000
_cell.angle_alpha   90.00
_cell.angle_beta   90.00
_cell.angle_gamma   90.00
#
_symmetry.space_group_name_H-M   'P 1'
#
loop_
_entity.id
_entity.type
_entity.pdbx_description
1 polymer ?
#
loop_
_entity_poly.entity_id
_entity_poly.type
_entity_poly.pdbx_seq_one_letter_code
_entity_poly.pdbx_strand_id
1 'polypeptide(L)'
;MSRAVTPGGIIHDVAASAPEAALLAAVIRLAYEDALGGDAEAAEWLAGPVCRAWLHLIAPDGVDVDQVHARLLARLPTRAPPGAHAAGLRMSVGND
;
A
#
# COMPACT_ATOMS: atom_id res chain seq x y z
N MET A 1 4.80 -36.30 13.39
CA MET A 1 4.63 -36.18 11.93
C MET A 1 4.68 -34.70 11.58
N SER A 2 5.74 -34.26 10.88
CA SER A 2 5.93 -32.84 10.54
C SER A 2 5.06 -32.51 9.31
N ARG A 3 4.00 -31.71 9.47
CA ARG A 3 3.22 -31.23 8.33
C ARG A 3 4.08 -30.24 7.54
N ALA A 4 4.18 -30.44 6.23
CA ALA A 4 4.79 -29.47 5.33
C ALA A 4 4.03 -28.16 5.45
N VAL A 5 4.68 -27.14 6.01
CA VAL A 5 4.12 -25.80 6.16
C VAL A 5 4.08 -25.18 4.78
N THR A 6 2.89 -25.11 4.18
CA THR A 6 2.70 -24.43 2.90
C THR A 6 2.42 -22.95 3.16
N PRO A 7 2.80 -22.05 2.23
CA PRO A 7 2.47 -20.63 2.34
C PRO A 7 0.97 -20.37 2.55
N GLY A 8 0.11 -21.19 1.94
CA GLY A 8 -1.35 -21.13 2.14
C GLY A 8 -1.80 -21.49 3.55
N GLY A 9 -1.14 -22.46 4.21
CA GLY A 9 -1.41 -22.82 5.60
C GLY A 9 -1.05 -21.69 6.59
N ILE A 10 0.06 -20.99 6.34
CA ILE A 10 0.48 -19.85 7.16
C ILE A 10 -0.53 -18.71 7.07
N ILE A 11 -1.01 -18.38 5.86
CA ILE A 11 -2.02 -17.33 5.66
C ILE A 11 -3.33 -17.70 6.37
N HIS A 12 -3.74 -18.97 6.30
CA HIS A 12 -4.97 -19.42 6.92
C HIS A 12 -4.89 -19.42 8.45
N ASP A 13 -3.73 -19.80 9.02
CA ASP A 13 -3.48 -19.78 10.47
C ASP A 13 -3.40 -18.34 11.03
N VAL A 14 -2.78 -17.40 10.29
CA VAL A 14 -2.75 -15.98 10.66
C VAL A 14 -4.15 -15.37 10.60
N ALA A 15 -4.92 -15.69 9.55
CA ALA A 15 -6.33 -15.32 9.45
C ALA A 15 -7.18 -15.92 10.57
N ALA A 16 -6.80 -17.07 11.13
CA ALA A 16 -7.53 -17.69 12.24
C ALA A 16 -7.27 -16.98 13.60
N SER A 17 -6.12 -16.32 13.76
CA SER A 17 -5.74 -15.66 15.02
C SER A 17 -6.25 -14.21 15.18
N ALA A 18 -6.44 -13.48 14.08
CA ALA A 18 -6.99 -12.13 14.06
C ALA A 18 -7.51 -11.77 12.64
N PRO A 19 -8.61 -12.40 12.19
CA PRO A 19 -9.08 -12.28 10.80
C PRO A 19 -9.37 -10.84 10.39
N GLU A 20 -9.89 -10.04 11.32
CA GLU A 20 -10.20 -8.63 11.09
C GLU A 20 -8.93 -7.81 10.87
N ALA A 21 -7.88 -8.04 11.67
CA ALA A 21 -6.60 -7.36 11.50
C ALA A 21 -5.90 -7.78 10.19
N ALA A 22 -6.00 -9.06 9.81
CA ALA A 22 -5.46 -9.55 8.56
C ALA A 22 -6.16 -8.93 7.34
N LEU A 23 -7.49 -8.78 7.38
CA LEU A 23 -8.26 -8.11 6.34
C LEU A 23 -7.86 -6.64 6.21
N LEU A 24 -7.80 -5.90 7.32
CA LEU A 24 -7.40 -4.49 7.32
C LEU A 24 -5.99 -4.30 6.75
N ALA A 25 -5.04 -5.15 7.16
CA ALA A 25 -3.68 -5.13 6.64
C ALA A 25 -3.64 -5.41 5.13
N ALA A 26 -4.45 -6.35 4.63
CA ALA A 26 -4.54 -6.67 3.21
C ALA A 26 -5.10 -5.49 2.39
N VAL A 27 -6.13 -4.80 2.90
CA VAL A 27 -6.70 -3.62 2.22
C VAL A 27 -5.68 -2.47 2.16
N ILE A 28 -4.99 -2.17 3.27
CA ILE A 28 -3.94 -1.15 3.30
C ILE A 28 -2.82 -1.48 2.31
N ARG A 29 -2.42 -2.76 2.24
CA ARG A 29 -1.40 -3.23 1.30
C ARG A 29 -1.83 -3.03 -0.16
N LEU A 30 -3.06 -3.41 -0.52
CA LEU A 30 -3.57 -3.21 -1.88
C LEU A 30 -3.58 -1.73 -2.27
N ALA A 31 -4.12 -0.86 -1.40
CA ALA A 31 -4.11 0.58 -1.64
C ALA A 31 -2.67 1.12 -1.81
N TYR A 32 -1.70 0.59 -1.05
CA TYR A 32 -0.29 0.97 -1.19
C TYR A 32 0.31 0.52 -2.53
N GLU A 33 0.01 -0.70 -2.99
CA GLU A 33 0.45 -1.20 -4.29
C GLU A 33 -0.16 -0.37 -5.44
N ASP A 34 -1.44 -0.02 -5.36
CA ASP A 34 -2.13 0.83 -6.35
C ASP A 34 -1.53 2.25 -6.36
N ALA A 35 -1.29 2.84 -5.19
CA ALA A 35 -0.66 4.15 -5.06
C ALA A 35 0.78 4.17 -5.59
N LEU A 36 1.56 3.09 -5.40
CA LEU A 36 2.86 2.91 -6.03
C LEU A 36 2.75 2.81 -7.56
N GLY A 37 1.66 2.22 -8.06
CA GLY A 37 1.28 2.19 -9.47
C GLY A 37 0.83 3.54 -10.04
N GLY A 38 0.69 4.57 -9.20
CA GLY A 38 0.30 5.93 -9.59
C GLY A 38 -1.18 6.25 -9.41
N ASP A 39 -1.95 5.39 -8.74
CA ASP A 39 -3.34 5.68 -8.39
C ASP A 39 -3.42 6.81 -7.35
N ALA A 40 -4.04 7.92 -7.76
CA ALA A 40 -4.18 9.11 -6.92
C ALA A 40 -5.25 8.96 -5.84
N GLU A 41 -6.33 8.20 -6.10
CA GLU A 41 -7.39 7.97 -5.13
C GLU A 41 -6.88 7.05 -4.00
N ALA A 42 -6.12 6.02 -4.36
CA ALA A 42 -5.45 5.17 -3.39
C ALA A 42 -4.45 5.96 -2.53
N ALA A 43 -3.64 6.85 -3.15
CA ALA A 43 -2.72 7.71 -2.41
C ALA A 43 -3.43 8.69 -1.47
N GLU A 44 -4.56 9.27 -1.89
CA GLU A 44 -5.39 10.15 -1.05
C GLU A 44 -6.01 9.40 0.13
N TRP A 45 -6.55 8.20 -0.11
CA TRP A 45 -7.10 7.36 0.94
C TRP A 45 -6.03 6.97 1.97
N LEU A 46 -4.83 6.60 1.51
CA LEU A 46 -3.68 6.30 2.40
C LEU A 46 -3.27 7.52 3.23
N ALA A 47 -3.33 8.74 2.68
CA ALA A 47 -3.05 9.96 3.42
C ALA A 47 -4.18 10.34 4.40
N GLY A 48 -5.35 9.72 4.26
CA GLY A 48 -6.55 10.01 5.02
C GLY A 48 -6.53 9.50 6.48
N PRO A 49 -7.44 10.05 7.31
CA PRO A 49 -7.55 9.68 8.72
C PRO A 49 -8.04 8.23 8.92
N VAL A 50 -8.74 7.66 7.94
CA VAL A 50 -9.25 6.28 8.00
C VAL A 50 -8.10 5.26 7.95
N CYS A 51 -7.15 5.43 7.03
CA CYS A 51 -5.96 4.57 6.96
C CYS A 51 -5.17 4.63 8.27
N ARG A 52 -4.98 5.83 8.84
CA ARG A 52 -4.32 5.99 10.14
C ARG A 52 -5.05 5.28 11.28
N ALA A 53 -6.39 5.40 11.34
CA ALA A 53 -7.18 4.69 12.34
C ALA A 53 -7.07 3.17 12.20
N TRP A 54 -7.05 2.65 10.97
CA TRP A 54 -6.88 1.22 10.72
C TRP A 54 -5.49 0.72 11.10
N LEU A 55 -4.45 1.53 10.89
CA LEU A 55 -3.11 1.21 11.37
C LEU A 55 -3.06 1.07 12.89
N HIS A 56 -3.79 1.90 13.65
CA HIS A 56 -3.90 1.74 15.10
C HIS A 56 -4.59 0.44 15.52
N LEU A 57 -5.51 -0.10 14.72
CA LEU A 57 -6.21 -1.34 15.03
C LEU A 57 -5.35 -2.60 14.81
N ILE A 58 -4.32 -2.49 13.96
CA ILE A 58 -3.48 -3.64 13.57
C ILE A 58 -2.03 -3.53 14.05
N ALA A 59 -1.62 -2.38 14.58
CA ALA A 59 -0.27 -2.16 15.07
C ALA A 59 -0.01 -2.97 16.36
N PRO A 60 1.11 -3.71 16.42
CA PRO A 60 1.57 -4.31 17.68
C PRO A 60 1.85 -3.26 18.76
N ASP A 61 1.82 -3.70 20.02
CA ASP A 61 2.16 -2.84 21.16
C ASP A 61 3.54 -2.19 21.02
N GLY A 62 3.62 -0.90 21.37
CA GLY A 62 4.86 -0.12 21.31
C GLY A 62 5.25 0.39 19.92
N VAL A 63 4.46 0.11 18.88
CA VAL A 63 4.67 0.69 17.55
C VAL A 63 4.11 2.11 17.48
N ASP A 64 4.96 3.06 17.08
CA ASP A 64 4.56 4.43 16.76
C ASP A 64 3.86 4.45 15.38
N VAL A 65 2.53 4.45 15.41
CA VAL A 65 1.68 4.44 14.22
C VAL A 65 1.87 5.69 13.37
N ASP A 66 2.13 6.85 13.97
CA ASP A 66 2.32 8.10 13.23
C ASP A 66 3.62 8.06 12.43
N GLN A 67 4.68 7.52 13.04
CA GLN A 67 5.93 7.27 12.35
C GLN A 67 5.77 6.25 11.21
N VAL A 68 5.00 5.18 11.43
CA VAL A 68 4.72 4.17 10.38
C VAL A 68 3.93 4.80 9.23
N HIS A 69 2.88 5.56 9.54
CA HIS A 69 2.03 6.23 8.55
C HIS A 69 2.85 7.22 7.72
N ALA A 70 3.66 8.06 8.36
CA ALA A 70 4.54 9.01 7.67
C ALA A 70 5.56 8.30 6.77
N ARG A 71 6.16 7.18 7.22
CA ARG A 71 7.09 6.38 6.40
C ARG A 71 6.43 5.72 5.22
N LEU A 72 5.18 5.27 5.35
CA LEU A 72 4.41 4.70 4.25
C LEU A 72 4.20 5.76 3.17
N LEU A 73 3.74 6.96 3.55
CA LEU A 73 3.49 8.06 2.62
C LEU A 73 4.76 8.57 1.96
N ALA A 74 5.88 8.64 2.70
CA ALA A 74 7.17 9.11 2.16
C ALA A 74 7.73 8.20 1.05
N ARG A 75 7.25 6.96 0.92
CA ARG A 75 7.65 6.01 -0.14
C ARG A 75 6.77 6.09 -1.37
N LEU A 76 5.63 6.77 -1.30
CA LEU A 76 4.76 6.93 -2.46
C LEU A 76 5.44 7.86 -3.48
N PRO A 77 5.29 7.59 -4.78
CA PRO A 77 5.77 8.51 -5.79
C PRO A 77 5.08 9.86 -5.57
N THR A 78 5.87 10.89 -5.27
CA THR A 78 5.37 12.27 -5.24
C THR A 78 4.87 12.58 -6.64
N ARG A 79 3.54 12.69 -6.79
CA ARG A 79 2.84 13.02 -8.03
C ARG A 79 3.73 13.87 -8.94
N ALA A 80 4.15 13.32 -10.08
CA ALA A 80 4.77 14.15 -11.10
C ALA A 80 3.76 15.27 -11.43
N PRO A 81 4.19 16.55 -11.48
CA PRO A 81 3.27 17.65 -11.74
C PRO A 81 2.48 17.36 -13.03
N PRO A 82 1.20 17.75 -13.10
CA PRO A 82 0.42 17.58 -14.32
C PRO A 82 1.16 18.27 -15.48
N GLY A 83 1.72 17.47 -16.39
CA GLY A 83 2.57 17.94 -17.49
C GLY A 83 3.77 17.05 -17.85
N ALA A 84 4.23 16.17 -16.95
CA ALA A 84 5.42 15.34 -17.21
C ALA A 84 5.25 14.29 -18.33
N HIS A 85 4.02 13.84 -18.62
CA HIS A 85 3.75 12.91 -19.72
C HIS A 85 3.63 13.58 -21.11
N ALA A 86 3.52 14.92 -21.18
CA ALA A 86 3.41 15.61 -22.47
C ALA A 86 4.77 15.82 -23.16
N ALA A 87 5.90 15.67 -22.45
CA ALA A 87 7.24 15.84 -23.02
C ALA A 87 7.80 14.57 -23.68
N GLY A 88 7.32 13.38 -23.28
CA GLY A 88 7.79 12.10 -23.82
C GLY A 88 7.10 11.65 -25.12
N LEU A 89 5.95 12.24 -25.46
CA LEU A 89 5.15 11.84 -26.63
C LEU A 89 5.34 12.73 -27.87
N ARG A 90 6.31 13.66 -27.86
CA ARG A 90 6.57 14.60 -28.98
C ARG A 90 7.88 14.36 -29.75
N MET A 91 8.54 13.22 -29.57
CA MET A 91 9.78 12.89 -30.27
C MET A 91 9.69 11.50 -30.92
N SER A 92 8.65 11.27 -31.75
CA SER A 92 8.66 10.18 -32.73
C SER A 92 7.65 10.44 -33.86
N VAL A 93 7.74 11.60 -34.50
CA VAL A 93 7.37 11.70 -35.92
C VAL A 93 8.67 12.03 -36.64
N GLY A 94 9.41 10.98 -36.96
CA GLY A 94 10.43 11.05 -37.98
C GLY A 94 9.78 11.01 -39.35
N ASN A 95 10.42 11.75 -40.26
CA ASN A 95 10.69 11.33 -41.62
C ASN A 95 9.51 11.21 -42.60
N ASP A 96 9.28 12.31 -43.34
CA ASP A 96 9.44 12.32 -44.80
C ASP A 96 9.80 13.74 -45.29
#